data_AF-A0A2N1MSI8-F1
#
_entry.id   AF-A0A2N1MSI8-F1
#
_cell.length_a   1.000
_cell.length_b   1.000
_cell.length_c   1.000
_cell.angle_alpha   90.00
_cell.angle_beta   90.00
_cell.angle_gamma   90.00
#
_symmetry.space_group_name_H-M   'P 1'
#
loop_
_entity.id
_entity.type
_entity.pdbx_description
1 polymer ?
#
loop_
_entity_poly.entity_id
_entity_poly.type
_entity_poly.pdbx_seq_one_letter_code
_entity_poly.pdbx_strand_id
1 'polypeptide(L)'
;QKNLGNCYYYGRGVTKDYNKAFELYSKSANSGYALGQNNLARCYEIGTGIDKDLNKAFELYFKSANCKCAIGQYNLGVCYENGIGTNKDNSEAFKWYFKSANEGYSLGQYRLGICYNYGIGTSINIKEAAICKLEYSESARKGDPIAQYNLGYCYQYGKRVAKDYNKAFIWYSKSANNDYALGQNNLGECYEKGIGTDKDYEKAFEWYFKSAENGSAEGQKNLGNCYYYERGVTKDYEEAFKLYSRSANDGCAEGQKNLGNCYYYGRGITQDYEKAFELYSKSAENGNALAQHNLGCCYIHGNGVVKDYNKAIELYSKSANNGCSEGQCSLAYCYECGEGVEKDYYKAFEWYSKAANNGCSISQCSLGNFYYDGLGTDKDDNKAFEWYFKSANEGYNIGQYRLGICYHYGIGTSINIEEAVIWYKRASDNGYMNANIELDKINELVA
;
A
#
# COMPACT_ATOMS: atom_id res chain seq x y z
N GLN A 1 35.45 -11.03 1.93
CA GLN A 1 34.53 -11.62 2.93
C GLN A 1 33.55 -10.60 3.56
N LYS A 2 33.89 -9.32 3.75
CA LYS A 2 33.09 -8.34 4.53
C LYS A 2 31.63 -8.10 4.07
N ASN A 3 31.28 -8.37 2.81
CA ASN A 3 29.92 -8.18 2.27
C ASN A 3 29.20 -9.48 1.87
N LEU A 4 29.80 -10.65 2.11
CA LEU A 4 29.23 -11.92 1.66
C LEU A 4 27.90 -12.26 2.35
N GLY A 5 27.73 -11.83 3.62
CA GLY A 5 26.46 -11.95 4.33
C GLY A 5 25.34 -11.18 3.61
N ASN A 6 25.61 -9.98 3.12
CA ASN A 6 24.65 -9.20 2.33
C ASN A 6 24.33 -9.89 0.99
N CYS A 7 25.29 -10.54 0.36
CA CYS A 7 25.03 -11.31 -0.86
C CYS A 7 24.02 -12.44 -0.61
N TYR A 8 24.17 -13.21 0.47
CA TYR A 8 23.19 -14.25 0.84
C TYR A 8 21.88 -13.66 1.36
N TYR A 9 21.91 -12.54 2.07
CA TYR A 9 20.70 -11.88 2.59
C TYR A 9 19.82 -11.31 1.46
N TYR A 10 20.45 -10.71 0.44
CA TYR A 10 19.75 -10.06 -0.68
C TYR A 10 19.74 -10.90 -1.96
N GLY A 11 20.35 -12.09 -1.98
CA GLY A 11 20.47 -12.93 -3.18
C GLY A 11 21.35 -12.35 -4.29
N ARG A 12 22.33 -11.51 -3.95
CA ARG A 12 23.19 -10.82 -4.95
C ARG A 12 24.31 -11.74 -5.43
N GLY A 13 24.15 -12.32 -6.61
CA GLY A 13 25.12 -13.23 -7.22
C GLY A 13 25.20 -14.61 -6.59
N VAL A 14 24.31 -14.92 -5.63
CA VAL A 14 24.16 -16.22 -4.97
C VAL A 14 22.68 -16.43 -4.64
N THR A 15 22.23 -17.68 -4.52
CA THR A 15 20.89 -17.98 -4.00
C THR A 15 20.72 -17.39 -2.62
N LYS A 16 19.58 -16.73 -2.40
CA LYS A 16 19.23 -16.11 -1.13
C LYS A 16 19.12 -17.18 -0.03
N ASP A 17 19.80 -16.94 1.08
CA ASP A 17 19.91 -17.88 2.20
C ASP A 17 20.08 -17.09 3.50
N TYR A 18 18.99 -16.98 4.26
CA TYR A 18 18.97 -16.22 5.50
C TYR A 18 19.76 -16.86 6.62
N ASN A 19 19.83 -18.20 6.67
CA ASN A 19 20.60 -18.91 7.69
C ASN A 19 22.09 -18.67 7.45
N LYS A 20 22.53 -18.73 6.19
CA LYS A 20 23.92 -18.44 5.82
C LYS A 20 24.28 -16.97 5.97
N ALA A 21 23.34 -16.06 5.65
CA ALA A 21 23.51 -14.64 5.95
C ALA A 21 23.68 -14.40 7.45
N PHE A 22 22.81 -15.00 8.27
CA PHE A 22 22.87 -14.93 9.73
C PHE A 22 24.19 -15.49 10.28
N GLU A 23 24.66 -16.65 9.79
CA GLU A 23 25.96 -17.19 10.18
C GLU A 23 27.11 -16.23 9.86
N LEU A 24 27.09 -15.61 8.68
CA LEU A 24 28.13 -14.68 8.25
C LEU A 24 28.10 -13.38 9.05
N TYR A 25 26.90 -12.86 9.35
CA TYR A 25 26.74 -11.71 10.25
C TYR A 25 27.18 -12.06 11.68
N SER A 26 26.85 -13.25 12.17
CA SER A 26 27.27 -13.75 13.48
C SER A 26 28.79 -13.83 13.59
N LYS A 27 29.46 -14.43 12.59
CA LYS A 27 30.93 -14.46 12.51
C LYS A 27 31.52 -13.05 12.50
N SER A 28 30.95 -12.16 11.68
CA SER A 28 31.41 -10.76 11.59
C SER A 28 31.22 -9.99 12.91
N ALA A 29 30.09 -10.19 13.59
CA ALA A 29 29.77 -9.52 14.85
C ALA A 29 30.64 -10.01 16.00
N ASN A 30 30.89 -11.32 16.05
CA ASN A 30 31.76 -11.97 17.05
C ASN A 30 33.22 -11.52 16.91
N SER A 31 33.67 -11.21 15.69
CA SER A 31 34.97 -10.58 15.43
C SER A 31 35.02 -9.08 15.79
N GLY A 32 33.97 -8.53 16.39
CA GLY A 32 33.91 -7.13 16.83
C GLY A 32 33.62 -6.12 15.72
N TYR A 33 33.24 -6.55 14.52
CA TYR A 33 32.97 -5.62 13.43
C TYR A 33 31.63 -4.91 13.61
N ALA A 34 31.67 -3.58 13.73
CA ALA A 34 30.49 -2.78 14.09
C ALA A 34 29.31 -2.92 13.11
N LEU A 35 29.58 -2.96 11.79
CA LEU A 35 28.53 -3.21 10.80
C LEU A 35 27.99 -4.64 10.87
N GLY A 36 28.84 -5.61 11.20
CA GLY A 36 28.42 -7.00 11.44
C GLY A 36 27.48 -7.10 12.63
N GLN A 37 27.80 -6.40 13.73
CA GLN A 37 26.94 -6.29 14.91
C GLN A 37 25.59 -5.64 14.57
N ASN A 38 25.59 -4.56 13.78
CA ASN A 38 24.37 -3.91 13.33
C ASN A 38 23.49 -4.83 12.45
N ASN A 39 24.10 -5.54 11.51
CA ASN A 39 23.35 -6.44 10.63
C ASN A 39 22.80 -7.66 11.40
N LEU A 40 23.57 -8.19 12.35
CA LEU A 40 23.10 -9.26 13.22
C LEU A 40 21.96 -8.78 14.14
N ALA A 41 22.06 -7.56 14.67
CA ALA A 41 20.99 -6.96 15.47
C ALA A 41 19.67 -6.94 14.69
N ARG A 42 19.72 -6.53 13.42
CA ARG A 42 18.57 -6.52 12.52
C ARG A 42 17.98 -7.90 12.29
N CYS A 43 18.80 -8.95 12.21
CA CYS A 43 18.30 -10.33 12.13
C CYS A 43 17.46 -10.69 13.36
N TYR A 44 17.93 -10.37 14.57
CA TYR A 44 17.17 -10.62 15.80
C TYR A 44 15.94 -9.71 15.94
N GLU A 45 15.99 -8.48 15.45
CA GLU A 45 14.85 -7.56 15.50
C GLU A 45 13.67 -8.05 14.63
N ILE A 46 13.99 -8.56 13.44
CA ILE A 46 13.01 -8.94 12.42
C ILE A 46 12.68 -10.46 12.48
N GLY A 47 13.58 -11.29 13.03
CA GLY A 47 13.45 -12.75 13.04
C GLY A 47 13.95 -13.41 11.75
N THR A 48 15.02 -12.87 11.15
CA THR A 48 15.53 -13.34 9.85
C THR A 48 16.72 -14.30 10.02
N GLY A 49 16.51 -15.58 9.72
CA GLY A 49 17.51 -16.64 9.91
C GLY A 49 17.73 -17.06 11.37
N ILE A 50 16.93 -16.52 12.29
CA ILE A 50 16.93 -16.79 13.72
C ILE A 50 15.58 -16.34 14.30
N ASP A 51 15.16 -16.88 15.45
CA ASP A 51 13.98 -16.39 16.15
C ASP A 51 14.16 -14.94 16.62
N LYS A 52 13.05 -14.20 16.61
CA LYS A 52 13.03 -12.79 17.01
C LYS A 52 13.37 -12.64 18.50
N ASP A 53 14.35 -11.78 18.78
CA ASP A 53 14.77 -11.42 20.14
C ASP A 53 15.13 -9.93 20.20
N LEU A 54 14.18 -9.12 20.67
CA LEU A 54 14.35 -7.67 20.72
C LEU A 54 15.43 -7.24 21.73
N ASN A 55 15.61 -7.97 22.83
CA ASN A 55 16.63 -7.67 23.81
C ASN A 55 18.02 -7.91 23.21
N LYS A 56 18.19 -9.02 22.48
CA LYS A 56 19.44 -9.30 21.76
C LYS A 56 19.72 -8.30 20.66
N ALA A 57 18.68 -7.90 19.91
CA ALA A 57 18.81 -6.86 18.89
C ALA A 57 19.33 -5.56 19.52
N PHE A 58 18.72 -5.12 20.63
CA PHE A 58 19.13 -3.93 21.36
C PHE A 58 20.60 -4.01 21.82
N GLU A 59 21.02 -5.12 22.45
CA GLU A 59 22.41 -5.32 22.87
C GLU A 59 23.42 -5.17 21.71
N LEU A 60 23.08 -5.71 20.54
CA LEU A 60 23.94 -5.69 19.37
C LEU A 60 23.98 -4.31 18.69
N TYR A 61 22.85 -3.61 18.61
CA TYR A 61 22.83 -2.20 18.20
C TYR A 61 23.64 -1.35 19.17
N PHE A 62 23.55 -1.60 20.48
CA PHE A 62 24.33 -0.91 21.50
C PHE A 62 25.84 -1.11 21.31
N LYS A 63 26.28 -2.35 21.05
CA LYS A 63 27.69 -2.65 20.73
C LYS A 63 28.14 -1.92 19.46
N SER A 64 27.34 -1.99 18.39
CA SER A 64 27.65 -1.33 17.12
C SER A 64 27.78 0.20 17.28
N ALA A 65 26.86 0.81 18.01
CA ALA A 65 26.83 2.24 18.28
C ALA A 65 28.06 2.71 19.09
N ASN A 66 28.49 1.91 20.08
CA ASN A 66 29.68 2.18 20.88
C ASN A 66 30.99 2.05 20.10
N CYS A 67 30.99 1.24 19.04
CA CYS A 67 32.08 1.22 18.04
C CYS A 67 32.03 2.39 17.05
N LYS A 68 31.25 3.45 17.34
CA LYS A 68 31.04 4.64 16.49
C LYS A 68 30.49 4.34 15.09
N CYS A 69 29.78 3.22 14.92
CA CYS A 69 29.08 2.98 13.67
C CYS A 69 27.90 3.94 13.55
N ALA A 70 27.92 4.85 12.57
CA ALA A 70 26.88 5.85 12.40
C ALA A 70 25.47 5.24 12.21
N ILE A 71 25.40 4.09 11.50
CA ILE A 71 24.15 3.31 11.32
C ILE A 71 23.72 2.67 12.64
N GLY A 72 24.66 2.08 13.39
CA GLY A 72 24.38 1.50 14.71
C GLY A 72 23.88 2.53 15.71
N GLN A 73 24.48 3.73 15.72
CA GLN A 73 24.02 4.87 16.52
C GLN A 73 22.60 5.29 16.15
N TYR A 74 22.28 5.39 14.85
CA TYR A 74 20.92 5.68 14.41
C TYR A 74 19.92 4.62 14.89
N ASN A 75 20.21 3.34 14.66
CA ASN A 75 19.31 2.24 15.02
C ASN A 75 19.12 2.12 16.54
N LEU A 76 20.16 2.40 17.32
CA LEU A 76 20.02 2.48 18.77
C LEU A 76 19.12 3.64 19.20
N GLY A 77 19.20 4.79 18.51
CA GLY A 77 18.26 5.89 18.69
C GLY A 77 16.81 5.48 18.42
N VAL A 78 16.58 4.73 17.33
CA VAL A 78 15.27 4.15 16.99
C VAL A 78 14.77 3.19 18.08
N CYS A 79 15.67 2.39 18.67
CA CYS A 79 15.31 1.48 19.75
C CYS A 79 14.79 2.23 20.97
N TYR A 80 15.47 3.30 21.40
CA TYR A 80 15.01 4.12 22.52
C TYR A 80 13.74 4.91 22.19
N GLU A 81 13.57 5.41 20.98
CA GLU A 81 12.35 6.15 20.61
C GLU A 81 11.09 5.27 20.63
N ASN A 82 11.24 3.99 20.29
CA ASN A 82 10.12 3.06 20.13
C ASN A 82 10.04 1.98 21.23
N GLY A 83 11.01 1.90 22.13
CA GLY A 83 11.07 0.85 23.16
C GLY A 83 11.40 -0.54 22.60
N ILE A 84 12.30 -0.63 21.62
CA ILE A 84 12.72 -1.92 21.01
C ILE A 84 13.81 -2.54 21.89
N GLY A 85 13.47 -3.61 22.61
CA GLY A 85 14.40 -4.28 23.52
C GLY A 85 14.84 -3.44 24.73
N THR A 86 14.15 -2.31 24.96
CA THR A 86 14.40 -1.37 26.05
C THR A 86 13.12 -0.58 26.34
N ASN A 87 13.11 0.22 27.40
CA ASN A 87 12.02 1.16 27.64
C ASN A 87 12.15 2.37 26.71
N LYS A 88 11.01 2.96 26.36
CA LYS A 88 10.98 4.18 25.55
C LYS A 88 11.64 5.34 26.30
N ASP A 89 12.63 5.96 25.67
CA ASP A 89 13.35 7.13 26.19
C ASP A 89 13.72 8.08 25.04
N ASN A 90 12.93 9.14 24.88
CA ASN A 90 13.16 10.12 23.83
C ASN A 90 14.48 10.90 24.03
N SER A 91 14.90 11.12 25.28
CA SER A 91 16.13 11.86 25.58
C SER A 91 17.37 11.05 25.21
N GLU A 92 17.35 9.75 25.43
CA GLU A 92 18.43 8.88 24.99
C GLU A 92 18.41 8.67 23.47
N ALA A 93 17.22 8.55 22.86
CA ALA A 93 17.07 8.53 21.41
C ALA A 93 17.71 9.76 20.75
N PHE A 94 17.42 10.96 21.29
CA PHE A 94 18.01 12.22 20.82
C PHE A 94 19.55 12.19 20.85
N LYS A 95 20.17 11.73 21.95
CA LYS A 95 21.63 11.65 22.06
C LYS A 95 22.24 10.74 20.99
N TRP A 96 21.58 9.63 20.67
CA TRP A 96 22.06 8.68 19.67
C TRP A 96 21.87 9.19 18.23
N TYR A 97 20.74 9.86 17.95
CA TYR A 97 20.58 10.58 16.69
C TYR A 97 21.60 11.71 16.52
N PHE A 98 21.92 12.44 17.58
CA PHE A 98 22.95 13.46 17.57
C PHE A 98 24.34 12.89 17.23
N LYS A 99 24.73 11.78 17.88
CA LYS A 99 25.99 11.08 17.54
C LYS A 99 26.00 10.61 16.08
N SER A 100 24.92 9.98 15.63
CA SER A 100 24.79 9.49 14.25
C SER A 100 24.88 10.62 13.21
N ALA A 101 24.24 11.76 13.49
CA ALA A 101 24.31 12.94 12.65
C ALA A 101 25.73 13.53 12.57
N ASN A 102 26.45 13.57 13.71
CA ASN A 102 27.84 14.06 13.76
C ASN A 102 28.82 13.15 13.01
N GLU A 103 28.53 11.85 12.92
CA GLU A 103 29.27 10.92 12.05
C GLU A 103 28.85 11.04 10.56
N GLY A 104 27.99 12.01 10.21
CA GLY A 104 27.59 12.33 8.85
C GLY A 104 26.50 11.43 8.27
N TYR A 105 25.80 10.63 9.10
CA TYR A 105 24.73 9.78 8.59
C TYR A 105 23.48 10.60 8.30
N SER A 106 23.05 10.59 7.03
CA SER A 106 21.95 11.44 6.56
C SER A 106 20.62 11.17 7.25
N LEU A 107 20.31 9.92 7.60
CA LEU A 107 19.13 9.60 8.40
C LEU A 107 19.28 10.09 9.86
N GLY A 108 20.49 10.04 10.42
CA GLY A 108 20.80 10.64 11.72
C GLY A 108 20.55 12.15 11.72
N GLN A 109 21.10 12.86 10.73
CA GLN A 109 20.88 14.30 10.53
C GLN A 109 19.39 14.63 10.35
N TYR A 110 18.70 13.83 9.54
CA TYR A 110 17.26 13.99 9.33
C TYR A 110 16.46 13.84 10.63
N ARG A 111 16.71 12.78 11.44
CA ARG A 111 16.01 12.55 12.72
C ARG A 111 16.38 13.59 13.75
N LEU A 112 17.64 13.99 13.83
CA LEU A 112 18.09 15.06 14.72
C LEU A 112 17.33 16.37 14.45
N GLY A 113 17.14 16.72 13.18
CA GLY A 113 16.31 17.86 12.78
C GLY A 113 14.86 17.75 13.25
N ILE A 114 14.27 16.55 13.31
CA ILE A 114 12.93 16.33 13.89
C ILE A 114 12.94 16.62 15.38
N CYS A 115 13.91 16.05 16.08
CA CYS A 115 14.00 16.18 17.53
C CYS A 115 14.06 17.66 17.94
N TYR A 116 14.88 18.46 17.27
CA TYR A 116 14.93 19.89 17.52
C TYR A 116 13.66 20.64 17.12
N ASN A 117 13.00 20.27 16.01
CA ASN A 117 11.81 20.98 15.56
C ASN A 117 10.60 20.77 16.49
N TYR A 118 10.48 19.58 17.08
CA TYR A 118 9.31 19.18 17.88
C TYR A 118 9.61 19.00 19.37
N GLY A 119 10.86 19.20 19.79
CA GLY A 119 11.27 18.97 21.18
C GLY A 119 11.22 17.50 21.59
N ILE A 120 11.54 16.57 20.68
CA ILE A 120 11.57 15.13 21.00
C ILE A 120 12.89 14.82 21.68
N GLY A 121 12.85 14.63 23.00
CA GLY A 121 14.04 14.32 23.80
C GLY A 121 14.95 15.53 24.07
N THR A 122 14.56 16.71 23.60
CA THR A 122 15.28 17.98 23.72
C THR A 122 14.26 19.14 23.77
N SER A 123 14.69 20.36 24.06
CA SER A 123 13.84 21.54 23.90
C SER A 123 13.68 21.88 22.41
N ILE A 124 12.54 22.46 22.04
CA ILE A 124 12.33 22.99 20.68
C ILE A 124 13.45 23.99 20.35
N ASN A 125 14.15 23.75 19.24
CA ASN A 125 15.23 24.59 18.73
C ASN A 125 15.14 24.70 17.21
N ILE A 126 14.40 25.71 16.74
CA ILE A 126 14.12 25.92 15.31
C ILE A 126 15.40 26.22 14.52
N LYS A 127 16.41 26.83 15.16
CA LYS A 127 17.70 27.15 14.50
C LYS A 127 18.48 25.88 14.17
N GLU A 128 18.66 25.00 15.16
CA GLU A 128 19.33 23.71 14.94
C GLU A 128 18.55 22.81 13.99
N ALA A 129 17.22 22.80 14.08
CA ALA A 129 16.37 22.10 13.12
C ALA A 129 16.60 22.59 11.68
N ALA A 130 16.77 23.89 11.47
CA ALA A 130 17.07 24.48 10.17
C ALA A 130 18.48 24.12 9.68
N ILE A 131 19.48 24.06 10.57
CA ILE A 131 20.85 23.62 10.27
C ILE A 131 20.84 22.15 9.82
N CYS A 132 20.23 21.24 10.60
CA CYS A 132 20.11 19.83 10.21
C CYS A 132 19.38 19.67 8.86
N LYS A 133 18.36 20.50 8.60
CA LYS A 133 17.66 20.53 7.30
C LYS A 133 18.57 20.99 6.16
N LEU A 134 19.41 21.99 6.39
CA LEU A 134 20.39 22.49 5.43
C LEU A 134 21.47 21.43 5.15
N GLU A 135 22.10 20.87 6.18
CA GLU A 135 23.10 19.81 6.06
C GLU A 135 22.57 18.57 5.34
N TYR A 136 21.35 18.16 5.67
CA TYR A 136 20.68 17.06 4.99
C TYR A 136 20.41 17.38 3.50
N SER A 137 20.01 18.62 3.21
CA SER A 137 19.87 19.10 1.83
C SER A 137 21.22 19.21 1.11
N GLU A 138 22.30 19.50 1.83
CA GLU A 138 23.66 19.48 1.30
C GLU A 138 24.15 18.06 1.04
N SER A 139 23.88 17.08 1.91
CA SER A 139 24.16 15.66 1.67
C SER A 139 23.43 15.18 0.40
N ALA A 140 22.17 15.58 0.21
CA ALA A 140 21.46 15.32 -1.05
C ALA A 140 22.11 16.01 -2.26
N ARG A 141 22.62 17.25 -2.11
CA ARG A 141 23.38 17.95 -3.16
C ARG A 141 24.73 17.29 -3.45
N LYS A 142 25.39 16.71 -2.45
CA LYS A 142 26.66 15.98 -2.54
C LYS A 142 26.52 14.57 -3.13
N GLY A 143 25.30 14.14 -3.45
CA GLY A 143 25.06 12.88 -4.15
C GLY A 143 24.60 11.72 -3.29
N ASP A 144 24.36 11.89 -1.98
CA ASP A 144 23.84 10.79 -1.15
C ASP A 144 22.44 10.39 -1.65
N PRO A 145 22.28 9.18 -2.21
CA PRO A 145 21.02 8.79 -2.84
C PRO A 145 19.89 8.56 -1.83
N ILE A 146 20.21 8.23 -0.57
CA ILE A 146 19.22 8.08 0.50
C ILE A 146 18.69 9.47 0.89
N ALA A 147 19.57 10.46 0.98
CA ALA A 147 19.18 11.84 1.25
C ALA A 147 18.34 12.41 0.08
N GLN A 148 18.73 12.12 -1.17
CA GLN A 148 17.97 12.52 -2.36
C GLN A 148 16.57 11.90 -2.38
N TYR A 149 16.44 10.59 -2.16
CA TYR A 149 15.14 9.91 -2.10
C TYR A 149 14.22 10.54 -1.05
N ASN A 150 14.70 10.68 0.16
CA ASN A 150 13.90 11.17 1.28
C ASN A 150 13.56 12.66 1.12
N LEU A 151 14.41 13.45 0.46
CA LEU A 151 14.07 14.82 0.07
C LEU A 151 12.95 14.84 -0.99
N GLY A 152 13.00 13.94 -1.97
CA GLY A 152 11.92 13.72 -2.93
C GLY A 152 10.59 13.39 -2.22
N TYR A 153 10.64 12.50 -1.24
CA TYR A 153 9.49 12.13 -0.40
C TYR A 153 8.93 13.31 0.38
N CYS A 154 9.79 14.16 0.94
CA CYS A 154 9.35 15.36 1.65
C CYS A 154 8.56 16.29 0.72
N TYR A 155 9.02 16.48 -0.52
CA TYR A 155 8.33 17.31 -1.52
C TYR A 155 7.03 16.68 -2.03
N GLN A 156 6.97 15.36 -2.24
CA GLN A 156 5.74 14.69 -2.70
C GLN A 156 4.61 14.79 -1.67
N TYR A 157 4.93 14.53 -0.39
CA TYR A 157 3.93 14.43 0.67
C TYR A 157 3.79 15.71 1.51
N GLY A 158 4.55 16.75 1.20
CA GLY A 158 4.51 18.03 1.93
C GLY A 158 5.02 17.92 3.37
N LYS A 159 5.96 16.99 3.62
CA LYS A 159 6.52 16.79 4.96
C LYS A 159 7.59 17.87 5.19
N ARG A 160 7.24 18.93 5.94
CA ARG A 160 8.12 20.06 6.32
C ARG A 160 8.54 21.01 5.19
N VAL A 161 8.02 20.80 3.99
CA VAL A 161 8.12 21.67 2.82
C VAL A 161 6.74 21.72 2.15
N ALA A 162 6.46 22.78 1.41
CA ALA A 162 5.27 22.80 0.56
C ALA A 162 5.34 21.62 -0.44
N LYS A 163 4.19 21.01 -0.72
CA LYS A 163 4.11 19.97 -1.74
C LYS A 163 4.61 20.55 -3.07
N ASP A 164 5.52 19.84 -3.72
CA ASP A 164 6.12 20.26 -4.99
C ASP A 164 6.49 19.01 -5.78
N TYR A 165 5.59 18.56 -6.66
CA TYR A 165 5.79 17.32 -7.39
C TYR A 165 6.97 17.39 -8.37
N ASN A 166 7.24 18.56 -8.95
CA ASN A 166 8.39 18.74 -9.85
C ASN A 166 9.71 18.57 -9.09
N LYS A 167 9.83 19.16 -7.88
CA LYS A 167 11.01 18.92 -7.03
C LYS A 167 11.09 17.48 -6.56
N ALA A 168 9.96 16.85 -6.21
CA ALA A 168 9.94 15.44 -5.85
C ALA A 168 10.53 14.56 -6.96
N PHE A 169 10.03 14.75 -8.19
CA PHE A 169 10.51 14.07 -9.39
C PHE A 169 12.02 14.27 -9.62
N ILE A 170 12.52 15.51 -9.53
CA ILE A 170 13.96 15.80 -9.69
C ILE A 170 14.81 15.05 -8.65
N TRP A 171 14.38 15.03 -7.39
CA TRP A 171 15.14 14.39 -6.32
C TRP A 171 15.09 12.86 -6.39
N TYR A 172 13.93 12.28 -6.73
CA TYR A 172 13.84 10.86 -7.03
C TYR A 172 14.69 10.48 -8.25
N SER A 173 14.70 11.30 -9.29
CA SER A 173 15.56 11.11 -10.46
C SER A 173 17.04 11.04 -10.09
N LYS A 174 17.52 11.97 -9.26
CA LYS A 174 18.91 11.95 -8.77
C LYS A 174 19.21 10.70 -7.95
N SER A 175 18.31 10.32 -7.04
CA SER A 175 18.45 9.12 -6.21
C SER A 175 18.49 7.84 -7.06
N ALA A 176 17.59 7.73 -8.02
CA ALA A 176 17.46 6.59 -8.93
C ALA A 176 18.68 6.43 -9.84
N ASN A 177 19.25 7.53 -10.32
CA ASN A 177 20.47 7.56 -11.13
C ASN A 177 21.74 7.20 -10.33
N ASN A 178 21.66 7.16 -9.00
CA ASN A 178 22.70 6.66 -8.10
C ASN A 178 22.37 5.23 -7.60
N ASP A 179 21.58 4.48 -8.37
CA ASP A 179 21.22 3.06 -8.15
C ASP A 179 20.52 2.75 -6.82
N TYR A 180 19.88 3.74 -6.20
CA TYR A 180 19.11 3.48 -4.99
C TYR A 180 17.74 2.91 -5.33
N ALA A 181 17.51 1.65 -4.95
CA ALA A 181 16.35 0.87 -5.34
C ALA A 181 15.00 1.55 -5.02
N LEU A 182 14.86 2.20 -3.85
CA LEU A 182 13.63 2.94 -3.49
C LEU A 182 13.49 4.24 -4.29
N GLY A 183 14.60 4.89 -4.65
CA GLY A 183 14.61 6.03 -5.58
C GLY A 183 14.12 5.62 -6.96
N GLN A 184 14.60 4.49 -7.47
CA GLN A 184 14.15 3.90 -8.74
C GLN A 184 12.67 3.53 -8.70
N ASN A 185 12.20 2.90 -7.62
CA ASN A 185 10.77 2.59 -7.45
C ASN A 185 9.90 3.84 -7.49
N ASN A 186 10.26 4.88 -6.72
CA ASN A 186 9.44 6.09 -6.66
C ASN A 186 9.53 6.92 -7.95
N LEU A 187 10.63 6.83 -8.69
CA LEU A 187 10.69 7.40 -10.02
C LEU A 187 9.77 6.65 -11.01
N GLY A 188 9.69 5.32 -10.91
CA GLY A 188 8.71 4.52 -11.63
C GLY A 188 7.28 4.95 -11.30
N GLU A 189 6.98 5.18 -10.02
CA GLU A 189 5.67 5.68 -9.57
C GLU A 189 5.38 7.09 -10.11
N CYS A 190 6.39 7.97 -10.18
CA CYS A 190 6.25 9.28 -10.78
C CYS A 190 5.77 9.19 -12.23
N TYR A 191 6.38 8.32 -13.03
CA TYR A 191 5.96 8.11 -14.42
C TYR A 191 4.62 7.39 -14.53
N GLU A 192 4.31 6.42 -13.68
CA GLU A 192 3.03 5.72 -13.70
C GLU A 192 1.84 6.66 -13.41
N LYS A 193 2.01 7.53 -12.41
CA LYS A 193 0.93 8.39 -11.89
C LYS A 193 0.96 9.82 -12.42
N GLY A 194 2.04 10.24 -13.09
CA GLY A 194 2.24 11.61 -13.56
C GLY A 194 2.59 12.58 -12.44
N ILE A 195 3.42 12.15 -11.48
CA ILE A 195 3.82 12.96 -10.32
C ILE A 195 5.06 13.78 -10.68
N GLY A 196 4.86 15.04 -11.05
CA GLY A 196 5.94 15.97 -11.40
C GLY A 196 6.54 15.73 -12.78
N THR A 197 5.89 14.89 -13.58
CA THR A 197 6.22 14.54 -14.97
C THR A 197 4.94 14.04 -15.65
N ASP A 198 4.96 13.88 -16.96
CA ASP A 198 3.83 13.29 -17.70
C ASP A 198 3.75 11.78 -17.46
N LYS A 199 2.54 11.23 -17.56
CA LYS A 199 2.34 9.78 -17.44
C LYS A 199 3.05 9.04 -18.57
N ASP A 200 3.84 8.04 -18.22
CA ASP A 200 4.64 7.26 -19.15
C ASP A 200 4.85 5.84 -18.60
N TYR A 201 4.04 4.88 -19.05
CA TYR A 201 4.11 3.52 -18.51
C TYR A 201 5.37 2.77 -18.94
N GLU A 202 5.96 3.10 -20.10
CA GLU A 202 7.21 2.47 -20.57
C GLU A 202 8.38 2.88 -19.66
N LYS A 203 8.51 4.18 -19.36
CA LYS A 203 9.51 4.63 -18.38
C LYS A 203 9.23 4.10 -16.98
N ALA A 204 7.96 4.02 -16.57
CA ALA A 204 7.61 3.41 -15.28
C ALA A 204 8.12 1.95 -15.20
N PHE A 205 7.86 1.16 -16.24
CA PHE A 205 8.34 -0.21 -16.38
C PHE A 205 9.87 -0.30 -16.26
N GLU A 206 10.61 0.53 -17.01
CA GLU A 206 12.09 0.54 -16.95
C GLU A 206 12.63 0.81 -15.54
N TRP A 207 12.04 1.77 -14.82
CA TRP A 207 12.48 2.12 -13.47
C TRP A 207 12.07 1.09 -12.42
N TYR A 208 10.87 0.52 -12.54
CA TYR A 208 10.46 -0.61 -11.70
C TYR A 208 11.34 -1.83 -11.95
N PHE A 209 11.74 -2.10 -13.19
CA PHE A 209 12.69 -3.16 -13.53
C PHE A 209 14.02 -2.98 -12.81
N LYS A 210 14.64 -1.80 -12.93
CA LYS A 210 15.89 -1.48 -12.21
C LYS A 210 15.75 -1.62 -10.69
N SER A 211 14.63 -1.15 -10.14
CA SER A 211 14.34 -1.26 -8.70
C SER A 211 14.22 -2.72 -8.24
N ALA A 212 13.52 -3.55 -9.01
CA ALA A 212 13.33 -4.96 -8.74
C ALA A 212 14.65 -5.74 -8.78
N GLU A 213 15.50 -5.46 -9.77
CA GLU A 213 16.83 -6.07 -9.91
C GLU A 213 17.79 -5.65 -8.79
N ASN A 214 17.61 -4.44 -8.24
CA ASN A 214 18.34 -4.00 -7.05
C ASN A 214 17.78 -4.55 -5.72
N GLY A 215 16.75 -5.42 -5.78
CA GLY A 215 16.21 -6.16 -4.65
C GLY A 215 15.11 -5.42 -3.87
N SER A 216 14.45 -4.42 -4.47
CA SER A 216 13.29 -3.76 -3.86
C SER A 216 12.05 -4.65 -3.94
N ALA A 217 11.47 -5.01 -2.80
CA ALA A 217 10.24 -5.80 -2.76
C ALA A 217 9.05 -5.03 -3.38
N GLU A 218 8.98 -3.71 -3.15
CA GLU A 218 8.01 -2.82 -3.78
C GLU A 218 8.23 -2.73 -5.30
N GLY A 219 9.50 -2.64 -5.72
CA GLY A 219 9.88 -2.62 -7.14
C GLY A 219 9.47 -3.90 -7.87
N GLN A 220 9.72 -5.06 -7.25
CA GLN A 220 9.28 -6.36 -7.76
C GLN A 220 7.75 -6.42 -7.89
N LYS A 221 7.01 -5.98 -6.88
CA LYS A 221 5.53 -5.93 -6.93
C LYS A 221 5.04 -4.97 -8.01
N ASN A 222 5.64 -3.80 -8.15
CA ASN A 222 5.22 -2.82 -9.15
C ASN A 222 5.57 -3.28 -10.58
N LEU A 223 6.70 -3.94 -10.78
CA LEU A 223 7.01 -4.60 -12.05
C LEU A 223 6.02 -5.72 -12.36
N GLY A 224 5.62 -6.50 -11.34
CA GLY A 224 4.56 -7.50 -11.49
C GLY A 224 3.23 -6.87 -11.91
N ASN A 225 2.88 -5.71 -11.35
CA ASN A 225 1.69 -4.95 -11.79
C ASN A 225 1.81 -4.50 -13.26
N CYS A 226 3.00 -4.13 -13.73
CA CYS A 226 3.19 -3.78 -15.15
C CYS A 226 2.83 -4.95 -16.06
N TYR A 227 3.34 -6.15 -15.78
CA TYR A 227 2.99 -7.35 -16.55
C TYR A 227 1.53 -7.76 -16.37
N TYR A 228 0.95 -7.61 -15.20
CA TYR A 228 -0.42 -8.02 -14.93
C TYR A 228 -1.46 -7.12 -15.63
N TYR A 229 -1.23 -5.81 -15.64
CA TYR A 229 -2.16 -4.81 -16.16
C TYR A 229 -1.74 -4.20 -17.50
N GLU A 230 -0.70 -4.74 -18.14
CA GLU A 230 -0.21 -4.27 -19.45
C GLU A 230 0.26 -2.80 -19.41
N ARG A 231 1.03 -2.43 -18.39
CA ARG A 231 1.55 -1.06 -18.22
C ARG A 231 2.99 -0.98 -18.70
N GLY A 232 3.18 -0.52 -19.93
CA GLY A 232 4.50 -0.32 -20.54
C GLY A 232 5.16 -1.61 -21.04
N VAL A 233 4.48 -2.74 -20.91
CA VAL A 233 4.91 -4.06 -21.37
C VAL A 233 3.69 -4.90 -21.70
N THR A 234 3.82 -5.83 -22.64
CA THR A 234 2.77 -6.80 -22.97
C THR A 234 2.36 -7.59 -21.73
N LYS A 235 1.05 -7.85 -21.61
CA LYS A 235 0.49 -8.60 -20.49
C LYS A 235 1.09 -10.01 -20.40
N ASP A 236 1.60 -10.37 -19.23
CA ASP A 236 2.16 -11.70 -18.94
C ASP A 236 1.89 -12.08 -17.47
N TYR A 237 0.94 -13.01 -17.26
CA TYR A 237 0.61 -13.42 -15.90
C TYR A 237 1.68 -14.32 -15.26
N GLU A 238 2.46 -15.06 -16.04
CA GLU A 238 3.50 -15.94 -15.51
C GLU A 238 4.67 -15.10 -14.96
N GLU A 239 5.08 -14.06 -15.67
CA GLU A 239 6.09 -13.12 -15.17
C GLU A 239 5.57 -12.31 -13.98
N ALA A 240 4.31 -11.87 -14.00
CA ALA A 240 3.69 -11.23 -12.85
C ALA A 240 3.70 -12.15 -11.61
N PHE A 241 3.35 -13.44 -11.78
CA PHE A 241 3.39 -14.44 -10.72
C PHE A 241 4.80 -14.62 -10.13
N LYS A 242 5.84 -14.73 -10.98
CA LYS A 242 7.24 -14.83 -10.52
C LYS A 242 7.66 -13.62 -9.70
N LEU A 243 7.30 -12.42 -10.14
CA LEU A 243 7.64 -11.17 -9.47
C LEU A 243 6.88 -10.95 -8.15
N TYR A 244 5.58 -11.26 -8.12
CA TYR A 244 4.82 -11.26 -6.87
C TYR A 244 5.35 -12.30 -5.88
N SER A 245 5.78 -13.47 -6.36
CA SER A 245 6.42 -14.50 -5.53
C SER A 245 7.71 -13.99 -4.88
N ARG A 246 8.59 -13.33 -5.65
CA ARG A 246 9.79 -12.68 -5.11
C ARG A 246 9.43 -11.63 -4.05
N SER A 247 8.48 -10.75 -4.36
CA SER A 247 8.06 -9.67 -3.45
C SER A 247 7.45 -10.20 -2.16
N ALA A 248 6.64 -11.25 -2.24
CA ALA A 248 6.03 -11.92 -1.10
C ALA A 248 7.08 -12.59 -0.19
N ASN A 249 8.08 -13.23 -0.79
CA ASN A 249 9.21 -13.85 -0.08
C ASN A 249 10.12 -12.81 0.60
N ASP A 250 10.16 -11.59 0.07
CA ASP A 250 10.83 -10.44 0.68
C ASP A 250 9.98 -9.76 1.78
N GLY A 251 8.79 -10.30 2.08
CA GLY A 251 7.93 -9.84 3.17
C GLY A 251 6.99 -8.69 2.81
N CYS A 252 6.86 -8.33 1.52
CA CYS A 252 5.94 -7.29 1.11
C CYS A 252 4.49 -7.76 1.21
N ALA A 253 3.68 -7.13 2.07
CA ALA A 253 2.28 -7.48 2.26
C ALA A 253 1.46 -7.33 0.97
N GLU A 254 1.71 -6.29 0.17
CA GLU A 254 1.08 -6.12 -1.15
C GLU A 254 1.48 -7.22 -2.14
N GLY A 255 2.76 -7.64 -2.11
CA GLY A 255 3.26 -8.77 -2.90
C GLY A 255 2.56 -10.07 -2.52
N GLN A 256 2.42 -10.35 -1.22
CA GLN A 256 1.68 -11.51 -0.70
C GLN A 256 0.22 -11.51 -1.17
N LYS A 257 -0.49 -10.38 -1.06
CA LYS A 257 -1.87 -10.26 -1.53
C LYS A 257 -1.99 -10.44 -3.04
N ASN A 258 -1.08 -9.86 -3.83
CA ASN A 258 -1.09 -10.03 -5.28
C ASN A 258 -0.77 -11.47 -5.71
N LEU A 259 0.13 -12.15 -4.99
CA LEU A 259 0.37 -13.58 -5.19
C LEU A 259 -0.85 -14.42 -4.83
N GLY A 260 -1.55 -14.05 -3.74
CA GLY A 260 -2.84 -14.64 -3.37
C GLY A 260 -3.87 -14.49 -4.48
N ASN A 261 -3.93 -13.31 -5.13
CA ASN A 261 -4.79 -13.10 -6.30
C ASN A 261 -4.42 -14.02 -7.47
N CYS A 262 -3.12 -14.24 -7.73
CA CYS A 262 -2.70 -15.18 -8.77
C CYS A 262 -3.23 -16.60 -8.52
N TYR A 263 -3.10 -17.11 -7.28
CA TYR A 263 -3.64 -18.41 -6.91
C TYR A 263 -5.17 -18.44 -6.88
N TYR A 264 -5.82 -17.38 -6.42
CA TYR A 264 -7.28 -17.32 -6.33
C TYR A 264 -7.95 -17.31 -7.71
N TYR A 265 -7.36 -16.63 -8.70
CA TYR A 265 -7.92 -16.51 -10.04
C TYR A 265 -7.24 -17.42 -11.08
N GLY A 266 -6.22 -18.21 -10.70
CA GLY A 266 -5.44 -19.02 -11.63
C GLY A 266 -4.67 -18.21 -12.69
N ARG A 267 -4.14 -17.04 -12.31
CA ARG A 267 -3.41 -16.14 -13.22
C ARG A 267 -1.91 -16.39 -13.14
N GLY A 268 -1.35 -16.98 -14.20
CA GLY A 268 0.08 -17.31 -14.31
C GLY A 268 0.48 -18.57 -13.54
N ILE A 269 -0.50 -19.24 -12.92
CA ILE A 269 -0.35 -20.48 -12.17
C ILE A 269 -1.71 -21.18 -12.10
N THR A 270 -1.74 -22.49 -11.84
CA THR A 270 -2.98 -23.21 -11.56
C THR A 270 -3.68 -22.63 -10.33
N GLN A 271 -5.01 -22.51 -10.39
CA GLN A 271 -5.82 -22.01 -9.29
C GLN A 271 -5.69 -22.90 -8.04
N ASP A 272 -5.53 -22.28 -6.87
CA ASP A 272 -5.32 -22.95 -5.60
C ASP A 272 -5.86 -22.06 -4.46
N TYR A 273 -7.08 -22.34 -4.01
CA TYR A 273 -7.72 -21.51 -2.99
C TYR A 273 -7.08 -21.61 -1.61
N GLU A 274 -6.50 -22.76 -1.26
CA GLU A 274 -5.82 -22.94 0.02
C GLU A 274 -4.56 -22.06 0.10
N LYS A 275 -3.74 -22.05 -0.96
CA LYS A 275 -2.59 -21.12 -1.03
C LYS A 275 -3.00 -19.66 -1.08
N ALA A 276 -4.08 -19.33 -1.79
CA ALA A 276 -4.61 -17.98 -1.80
C ALA A 276 -5.00 -17.54 -0.37
N PHE A 277 -5.71 -18.39 0.36
CA PHE A 277 -6.11 -18.17 1.74
C PHE A 277 -4.90 -17.97 2.67
N GLU A 278 -3.87 -18.80 2.57
CA GLU A 278 -2.64 -18.65 3.36
C GLU A 278 -1.93 -17.30 3.09
N LEU A 279 -1.85 -16.90 1.82
CA LEU A 279 -1.19 -15.66 1.42
C LEU A 279 -1.98 -14.42 1.82
N TYR A 280 -3.31 -14.45 1.68
CA TYR A 280 -4.16 -13.39 2.21
C TYR A 280 -4.08 -13.29 3.73
N SER A 281 -4.01 -14.42 4.44
CA SER A 281 -3.81 -14.45 5.90
C SER A 281 -2.52 -13.77 6.32
N LYS A 282 -1.38 -14.15 5.71
CA LYS A 282 -0.07 -13.53 5.96
C LYS A 282 -0.06 -12.02 5.67
N SER A 283 -0.69 -11.61 4.57
CA SER A 283 -0.78 -10.20 4.20
C SER A 283 -1.70 -9.40 5.14
N ALA A 284 -2.82 -9.99 5.56
CA ALA A 284 -3.77 -9.40 6.50
C ALA A 284 -3.18 -9.22 7.91
N GLU A 285 -2.36 -10.17 8.38
CA GLU A 285 -1.59 -10.08 9.63
C GLU A 285 -0.60 -8.90 9.61
N ASN A 286 -0.04 -8.59 8.43
CA ASN A 286 0.81 -7.41 8.21
C ASN A 286 0.00 -6.11 8.01
N GLY A 287 -1.31 -6.12 8.27
CA GLY A 287 -2.16 -4.93 8.25
C GLY A 287 -2.67 -4.53 6.86
N ASN A 288 -2.53 -5.38 5.84
CA ASN A 288 -3.04 -5.06 4.51
C ASN A 288 -4.58 -5.11 4.46
N ALA A 289 -5.21 -3.95 4.31
CA ALA A 289 -6.68 -3.84 4.34
C ALA A 289 -7.38 -4.58 3.19
N LEU A 290 -6.80 -4.58 1.99
CA LEU A 290 -7.35 -5.34 0.85
C LEU A 290 -7.23 -6.85 1.07
N ALA A 291 -6.15 -7.32 1.68
CA ALA A 291 -5.98 -8.72 2.04
C ALA A 291 -6.96 -9.14 3.14
N GLN A 292 -7.24 -8.28 4.12
CA GLN A 292 -8.28 -8.51 5.13
C GLN A 292 -9.65 -8.69 4.45
N HIS A 293 -9.99 -7.82 3.48
CA HIS A 293 -11.19 -7.99 2.67
C HIS A 293 -11.19 -9.32 1.91
N ASN A 294 -10.13 -9.64 1.16
CA ASN A 294 -10.06 -10.87 0.37
C ASN A 294 -10.14 -12.14 1.25
N LEU A 295 -9.53 -12.10 2.43
CA LEU A 295 -9.64 -13.17 3.42
C LEU A 295 -11.07 -13.31 3.96
N GLY A 296 -11.76 -12.19 4.18
CA GLY A 296 -13.19 -12.20 4.50
C GLY A 296 -14.02 -12.87 3.39
N CYS A 297 -13.72 -12.56 2.12
CA CYS A 297 -14.36 -13.21 0.98
C CYS A 297 -14.10 -14.72 0.95
N CYS A 298 -12.90 -15.19 1.30
CA CYS A 298 -12.64 -16.62 1.44
C CYS A 298 -13.55 -17.28 2.48
N TYR A 299 -13.77 -16.65 3.63
CA TYR A 299 -14.65 -17.17 4.68
C TYR A 299 -16.15 -17.12 4.32
N ILE A 300 -16.62 -16.14 3.54
CA ILE A 300 -18.01 -16.11 3.03
C ILE A 300 -18.25 -17.25 2.04
N HIS A 301 -17.33 -17.42 1.08
CA HIS A 301 -17.54 -18.34 -0.04
C HIS A 301 -17.06 -19.77 0.24
N GLY A 302 -16.24 -19.96 1.28
CA GLY A 302 -15.62 -21.25 1.60
C GLY A 302 -14.42 -21.57 0.71
N ASN A 303 -13.73 -20.55 0.20
CA ASN A 303 -12.63 -20.72 -0.74
C ASN A 303 -11.32 -20.92 0.03
N GLY A 304 -10.87 -22.18 0.10
CA GLY A 304 -9.64 -22.57 0.81
C GLY A 304 -9.80 -22.67 2.33
N VAL A 305 -11.02 -22.50 2.84
CA VAL A 305 -11.37 -22.59 4.26
C VAL A 305 -12.83 -22.96 4.43
N VAL A 306 -13.20 -23.54 5.58
CA VAL A 306 -14.62 -23.74 5.93
C VAL A 306 -15.30 -22.39 6.10
N LYS A 307 -16.54 -22.27 5.61
CA LYS A 307 -17.32 -21.04 5.72
C LYS A 307 -17.48 -20.59 7.17
N ASP A 308 -17.22 -19.31 7.41
CA ASP A 308 -17.35 -18.70 8.74
C ASP A 308 -17.72 -17.21 8.60
N TYR A 309 -19.03 -16.94 8.62
CA TYR A 309 -19.56 -15.60 8.46
C TYR A 309 -19.08 -14.64 9.56
N ASN A 310 -18.91 -15.12 10.80
CA ASN A 310 -18.46 -14.27 11.90
C ASN A 310 -17.02 -13.79 11.68
N LYS A 311 -16.12 -14.68 11.25
CA LYS A 311 -14.75 -14.29 10.88
C LYS A 311 -14.71 -13.37 9.68
N ALA A 312 -15.57 -13.60 8.67
CA ALA A 312 -15.66 -12.71 7.53
C ALA A 312 -16.01 -11.28 7.94
N ILE A 313 -17.01 -11.11 8.82
CA ILE A 313 -17.42 -9.81 9.35
C ILE A 313 -16.30 -9.14 10.14
N GLU A 314 -15.59 -9.89 10.98
CA GLU A 314 -14.45 -9.36 11.74
C GLU A 314 -13.38 -8.80 10.78
N LEU A 315 -13.09 -9.53 9.71
CA LEU A 315 -12.11 -9.15 8.70
C LEU A 315 -12.58 -7.96 7.84
N TYR A 316 -13.84 -7.94 7.41
CA TYR A 316 -14.43 -6.79 6.72
C TYR A 316 -14.44 -5.56 7.63
N SER A 317 -14.73 -5.71 8.91
CA SER A 317 -14.66 -4.62 9.89
C SER A 317 -13.24 -4.06 10.04
N LYS A 318 -12.23 -4.94 10.15
CA LYS A 318 -10.81 -4.52 10.18
C LYS A 318 -10.42 -3.78 8.90
N SER A 319 -10.78 -4.33 7.74
CA SER A 319 -10.52 -3.71 6.43
C SER A 319 -11.19 -2.33 6.29
N ALA A 320 -12.47 -2.25 6.68
CA ALA A 320 -13.27 -1.04 6.58
C ALA A 320 -12.75 0.09 7.49
N ASN A 321 -12.36 -0.26 8.72
CA ASN A 321 -11.76 0.67 9.68
C ASN A 321 -10.39 1.18 9.22
N ASN A 322 -9.66 0.39 8.43
CA ASN A 322 -8.41 0.79 7.78
C ASN A 322 -8.65 1.63 6.49
N GLY A 323 -9.90 1.97 6.16
CA GLY A 323 -10.25 2.85 5.05
C GLY A 323 -10.38 2.17 3.69
N CYS A 324 -10.36 0.83 3.62
CA CYS A 324 -10.56 0.11 2.36
C CYS A 324 -12.03 0.17 1.94
N SER A 325 -12.29 0.68 0.72
CA SER A 325 -13.64 0.89 0.22
C SER A 325 -14.35 -0.43 -0.10
N GLU A 326 -13.64 -1.46 -0.53
CA GLU A 326 -14.17 -2.82 -0.74
C GLU A 326 -14.58 -3.47 0.59
N GLY A 327 -13.78 -3.29 1.64
CA GLY A 327 -14.12 -3.73 3.00
C GLY A 327 -15.34 -2.99 3.55
N GLN A 328 -15.43 -1.67 3.35
CA GLN A 328 -16.59 -0.86 3.74
C GLN A 328 -17.86 -1.30 3.00
N CYS A 329 -17.77 -1.52 1.68
CA CYS A 329 -18.88 -1.99 0.85
C CYS A 329 -19.37 -3.39 1.28
N SER A 330 -18.44 -4.32 1.53
CA SER A 330 -18.78 -5.68 1.94
C SER A 330 -19.41 -5.71 3.33
N LEU A 331 -18.89 -4.92 4.27
CA LEU A 331 -19.49 -4.80 5.60
C LEU A 331 -20.90 -4.17 5.54
N ALA A 332 -21.10 -3.16 4.68
CA ALA A 332 -22.40 -2.57 4.46
C ALA A 332 -23.41 -3.60 3.93
N TYR A 333 -22.99 -4.39 2.94
CA TYR A 333 -23.80 -5.47 2.37
C TYR A 333 -24.19 -6.50 3.43
N CYS A 334 -23.27 -6.89 4.31
CA CYS A 334 -23.58 -7.82 5.39
C CYS A 334 -24.66 -7.26 6.35
N TYR A 335 -24.61 -5.97 6.69
CA TYR A 335 -25.67 -5.34 7.49
C TYR A 335 -26.99 -5.18 6.72
N GLU A 336 -26.94 -4.99 5.40
CA GLU A 336 -28.15 -4.90 4.55
C GLU A 336 -28.88 -6.24 4.46
N CYS A 337 -28.15 -7.33 4.26
CA CYS A 337 -28.70 -8.67 4.06
C CYS A 337 -28.86 -9.48 5.37
N GLY A 338 -28.18 -9.07 6.45
CA GLY A 338 -28.16 -9.82 7.71
C GLY A 338 -27.26 -11.07 7.65
N GLU A 339 -26.20 -11.04 6.84
CA GLU A 339 -25.27 -12.17 6.73
C GLU A 339 -24.17 -12.09 7.80
N GLY A 340 -24.20 -13.01 8.77
CA GLY A 340 -23.22 -13.04 9.87
C GLY A 340 -23.41 -11.95 10.92
N VAL A 341 -24.32 -11.00 10.70
CA VAL A 341 -24.73 -9.94 11.63
C VAL A 341 -26.23 -9.76 11.59
N GLU A 342 -26.79 -9.18 12.65
CA GLU A 342 -28.17 -8.72 12.60
C GLU A 342 -28.32 -7.63 11.53
N LYS A 343 -29.42 -7.72 10.77
CA LYS A 343 -29.74 -6.77 9.72
C LYS A 343 -29.96 -5.38 10.31
N ASP A 344 -29.25 -4.39 9.78
CA ASP A 344 -29.21 -3.02 10.30
C ASP A 344 -29.01 -2.02 9.15
N TYR A 345 -30.12 -1.49 8.63
CA TYR A 345 -30.08 -0.56 7.51
C TYR A 345 -29.37 0.76 7.83
N TYR A 346 -29.37 1.20 9.09
CA TYR A 346 -28.66 2.43 9.49
C TYR A 346 -27.15 2.21 9.38
N LYS A 347 -26.63 1.09 9.90
CA LYS A 347 -25.19 0.76 9.74
C LYS A 347 -24.81 0.48 8.30
N ALA A 348 -25.66 -0.21 7.53
CA ALA A 348 -25.42 -0.42 6.11
C ALA A 348 -25.31 0.93 5.37
N PHE A 349 -26.24 1.86 5.63
CA PHE A 349 -26.22 3.21 5.07
C PHE A 349 -24.94 3.97 5.42
N GLU A 350 -24.50 3.94 6.68
CA GLU A 350 -23.27 4.60 7.11
C GLU A 350 -22.03 4.06 6.38
N TRP A 351 -21.91 2.73 6.26
CA TRP A 351 -20.77 2.10 5.61
C TRP A 351 -20.78 2.28 4.09
N TYR A 352 -21.94 2.15 3.42
CA TYR A 352 -22.07 2.49 2.01
C TYR A 352 -21.75 3.96 1.77
N SER A 353 -22.19 4.87 2.64
CA SER A 353 -21.85 6.29 2.55
C SER A 353 -20.34 6.54 2.60
N LYS A 354 -19.62 5.87 3.51
CA LYS A 354 -18.14 5.97 3.58
C LYS A 354 -17.49 5.44 2.30
N ALA A 355 -17.88 4.26 1.83
CA ALA A 355 -17.32 3.66 0.63
C ALA A 355 -17.63 4.47 -0.65
N ALA A 356 -18.85 5.00 -0.77
CA ALA A 356 -19.29 5.80 -1.91
C ALA A 356 -18.54 7.12 -2.01
N ASN A 357 -18.29 7.79 -0.86
CA ASN A 357 -17.46 8.98 -0.78
C ASN A 357 -15.98 8.72 -1.12
N ASN A 358 -15.52 7.48 -0.90
CA ASN A 358 -14.20 7.02 -1.33
C ASN A 358 -14.15 6.54 -2.79
N GLY A 359 -15.23 6.73 -3.57
CA GLY A 359 -15.26 6.41 -5.00
C GLY A 359 -15.66 4.97 -5.35
N CYS A 360 -16.13 4.15 -4.40
CA CYS A 360 -16.61 2.81 -4.72
C CYS A 360 -17.93 2.90 -5.50
N SER A 361 -17.87 2.62 -6.81
CA SER A 361 -19.02 2.72 -7.71
C SER A 361 -20.18 1.77 -7.35
N ILE A 362 -19.88 0.59 -6.80
CA ILE A 362 -20.89 -0.34 -6.25
C ILE A 362 -21.62 0.33 -5.09
N SER A 363 -20.88 0.87 -4.12
CA SER A 363 -21.48 1.55 -2.96
C SER A 363 -22.22 2.84 -3.34
N GLN A 364 -21.77 3.55 -4.37
CA GLN A 364 -22.53 4.70 -4.90
C GLN A 364 -23.90 4.24 -5.44
N CYS A 365 -23.95 3.13 -6.18
CA CYS A 365 -25.22 2.55 -6.64
C CYS A 365 -26.09 2.09 -5.46
N SER A 366 -25.52 1.36 -4.50
CA SER A 366 -26.24 0.91 -3.29
C SER A 366 -26.78 2.09 -2.47
N LEU A 367 -26.00 3.15 -2.31
CA LEU A 367 -26.45 4.36 -1.63
C LEU A 367 -27.60 5.05 -2.37
N GLY A 368 -27.56 5.04 -3.71
CA GLY A 368 -28.69 5.46 -4.54
C GLY A 368 -29.96 4.64 -4.24
N ASN A 369 -29.86 3.31 -4.13
CA ASN A 369 -31.00 2.45 -3.76
C ASN A 369 -31.51 2.81 -2.35
N PHE A 370 -30.62 3.04 -1.38
CA PHE A 370 -31.01 3.37 -0.01
C PHE A 370 -31.79 4.70 0.07
N TYR A 371 -31.39 5.72 -0.70
CA TYR A 371 -32.16 6.96 -0.81
C TYR A 371 -33.47 6.78 -1.58
N TYR A 372 -33.50 5.94 -2.62
CA TYR A 372 -34.73 5.69 -3.39
C TYR A 372 -35.81 4.97 -2.57
N ASP A 373 -35.40 4.01 -1.75
CA ASP A 373 -36.27 3.17 -0.94
C ASP A 373 -36.49 3.73 0.49
N GLY A 374 -35.67 4.68 0.95
CA GLY A 374 -35.72 5.21 2.32
C GLY A 374 -35.21 4.21 3.37
N LEU A 375 -34.14 3.47 3.06
CA LEU A 375 -33.57 2.47 3.95
C LEU A 375 -32.46 3.09 4.80
N GLY A 376 -32.63 3.10 6.13
CA GLY A 376 -31.64 3.68 7.05
C GLY A 376 -31.44 5.20 6.90
N THR A 377 -32.27 5.84 6.08
CA THR A 377 -32.33 7.28 5.78
C THR A 377 -33.74 7.63 5.31
N ASP A 378 -34.09 8.92 5.26
CA ASP A 378 -35.31 9.36 4.60
C ASP A 378 -35.21 9.17 3.07
N LYS A 379 -36.34 8.82 2.45
CA LYS A 379 -36.45 8.71 1.00
C LYS A 379 -36.17 10.06 0.33
N ASP A 380 -35.30 10.05 -0.67
CA ASP A 380 -34.85 11.25 -1.40
C ASP A 380 -34.44 10.89 -2.84
N ASP A 381 -35.39 11.03 -3.78
CA ASP A 381 -35.17 10.65 -5.19
C ASP A 381 -34.09 11.51 -5.86
N ASN A 382 -33.90 12.77 -5.45
CA ASN A 382 -32.86 13.65 -6.00
C ASN A 382 -31.47 13.14 -5.60
N LYS A 383 -31.27 12.77 -4.33
CA LYS A 383 -30.01 12.15 -3.89
C LYS A 383 -29.79 10.79 -4.53
N ALA A 384 -30.85 10.00 -4.70
CA ALA A 384 -30.75 8.73 -5.42
C ALA A 384 -30.18 8.94 -6.83
N PHE A 385 -30.76 9.89 -7.59
CA PHE A 385 -30.27 10.28 -8.91
C PHE A 385 -28.79 10.71 -8.89
N GLU A 386 -28.39 11.59 -7.97
CA GLU A 386 -27.00 12.05 -7.86
C GLU A 386 -26.00 10.90 -7.65
N TRP A 387 -26.36 9.92 -6.81
CA TRP A 387 -25.50 8.77 -6.52
C TRP A 387 -25.45 7.76 -7.66
N TYR A 388 -26.59 7.48 -8.31
CA TYR A 388 -26.59 6.68 -9.54
C TYR A 388 -25.76 7.34 -10.64
N PHE A 389 -25.85 8.68 -10.78
CA PHE A 389 -25.07 9.43 -11.76
C PHE A 389 -23.56 9.28 -11.54
N LYS A 390 -23.09 9.40 -10.28
CA LYS A 390 -21.68 9.15 -9.93
C LYS A 390 -21.27 7.72 -10.28
N SER A 391 -22.05 6.73 -9.85
CA SER A 391 -21.77 5.31 -10.12
C SER A 391 -21.70 4.99 -11.61
N ALA A 392 -22.62 5.54 -12.41
CA ALA A 392 -22.71 5.34 -13.84
C ALA A 392 -21.50 5.92 -14.60
N ASN A 393 -21.03 7.10 -14.18
CA ASN A 393 -19.85 7.76 -14.75
C ASN A 393 -18.55 7.01 -14.45
N GLU A 394 -18.47 6.30 -13.33
CA GLU A 394 -17.36 5.37 -13.02
C GLU A 394 -17.46 4.05 -13.81
N GLY A 395 -18.45 3.91 -14.70
CA GLY A 395 -18.57 2.75 -15.60
C GLY A 395 -19.31 1.55 -14.98
N TYR A 396 -19.91 1.69 -13.79
CA TYR A 396 -20.62 0.57 -13.17
C TYR A 396 -21.94 0.28 -13.90
N ASN A 397 -22.04 -0.89 -14.50
CA ASN A 397 -23.15 -1.27 -15.38
C ASN A 397 -24.53 -1.22 -14.70
N ILE A 398 -24.66 -1.64 -13.44
CA ILE A 398 -25.90 -1.52 -12.68
C ILE A 398 -26.21 -0.05 -12.38
N GLY A 399 -25.19 0.77 -12.08
CA GLY A 399 -25.35 2.22 -11.89
C GLY A 399 -25.84 2.91 -13.17
N GLN A 400 -25.28 2.55 -14.33
CA GLN A 400 -25.74 3.02 -15.65
C GLN A 400 -27.19 2.62 -15.91
N TYR A 401 -27.55 1.38 -15.62
CA TYR A 401 -28.94 0.93 -15.73
C TYR A 401 -29.89 1.71 -14.81
N ARG A 402 -29.52 1.91 -13.54
CA ARG A 402 -30.32 2.70 -12.57
C ARG A 402 -30.48 4.15 -13.01
N LEU A 403 -29.44 4.75 -13.57
CA LEU A 403 -29.51 6.10 -14.13
C LEU A 403 -30.45 6.15 -15.35
N GLY A 404 -30.41 5.13 -16.20
CA GLY A 404 -31.36 4.96 -17.31
C GLY A 404 -32.82 4.91 -16.82
N ILE A 405 -33.10 4.16 -15.74
CA ILE A 405 -34.41 4.14 -15.08
C ILE A 405 -34.81 5.55 -14.60
N CYS A 406 -33.87 6.28 -13.99
CA CYS A 406 -34.18 7.61 -13.49
C CYS A 406 -34.62 8.57 -14.60
N TYR A 407 -33.93 8.57 -15.74
CA TYR A 407 -34.33 9.36 -16.89
C TYR A 407 -35.61 8.85 -17.56
N HIS A 408 -35.83 7.54 -17.62
CA HIS A 408 -37.04 6.96 -18.21
C HIS A 408 -38.30 7.37 -17.43
N TYR A 409 -38.25 7.31 -16.10
CA TYR A 409 -39.42 7.51 -15.23
C TYR A 409 -39.44 8.85 -14.49
N GLY A 410 -38.41 9.70 -14.65
CA GLY A 410 -38.32 11.00 -13.98
C GLY A 410 -38.07 10.89 -12.47
N ILE A 411 -37.24 9.92 -12.04
CA ILE A 411 -36.87 9.74 -10.64
C ILE A 411 -35.71 10.67 -10.31
N GLY A 412 -35.96 11.70 -9.49
CA GLY A 412 -34.96 12.70 -9.11
C GLY A 412 -34.50 13.61 -10.26
N THR A 413 -35.19 13.55 -11.40
CA THR A 413 -34.90 14.33 -12.62
C THR A 413 -36.16 14.44 -13.49
N SER A 414 -36.13 15.27 -14.52
CA SER A 414 -37.17 15.27 -15.55
C SER A 414 -37.06 14.04 -16.45
N ILE A 415 -38.20 13.52 -16.91
CA ILE A 415 -38.24 12.45 -17.92
C ILE A 415 -37.43 12.87 -19.16
N ASN A 416 -36.50 12.01 -19.58
CA ASN A 416 -35.67 12.19 -20.77
C ASN A 416 -35.39 10.82 -21.41
N ILE A 417 -36.18 10.46 -22.42
CA ILE A 417 -36.08 9.15 -23.09
C ILE A 417 -34.77 9.00 -23.86
N GLU A 418 -34.25 10.07 -24.45
CA GLU A 418 -33.00 10.03 -25.21
C GLU A 418 -31.82 9.66 -24.29
N GLU A 419 -31.70 10.32 -23.13
CA GLU A 419 -30.70 9.99 -22.12
C GLU A 419 -30.90 8.57 -21.56
N ALA A 420 -32.14 8.16 -21.29
CA ALA A 420 -32.43 6.81 -20.82
C ALA A 420 -31.87 5.73 -21.78
N VAL A 421 -32.11 5.89 -23.10
CA VAL A 421 -31.60 4.99 -24.13
C VAL A 421 -30.07 4.96 -24.17
N ILE A 422 -29.41 6.11 -24.03
CA ILE A 422 -27.93 6.19 -23.99
C ILE A 422 -27.39 5.37 -22.81
N TRP A 423 -27.96 5.55 -21.61
CA TRP A 423 -27.48 4.87 -20.41
C TRP A 423 -27.80 3.38 -20.39
N TYR A 424 -28.96 2.96 -20.90
CA TYR A 424 -29.26 1.54 -21.07
C TYR A 424 -28.33 0.84 -22.06
N LYS A 425 -28.01 1.49 -23.20
CA LYS A 425 -27.01 0.96 -24.15
C LYS A 425 -25.65 0.77 -23.48
N ARG A 426 -25.16 1.78 -22.76
CA ARG A 426 -23.90 1.67 -21.99
C ARG A 426 -23.93 0.52 -20.98
N ALA A 427 -25.03 0.35 -20.26
CA ALA A 427 -25.19 -0.74 -19.30
C ALA A 427 -25.13 -2.12 -19.99
N SER A 428 -25.80 -2.26 -21.14
CA SER A 428 -25.78 -3.47 -21.97
C SER A 428 -24.40 -3.77 -22.54
N ASP A 429 -23.72 -2.76 -23.10
CA ASP A 429 -22.35 -2.89 -23.61
C ASP A 429 -21.37 -3.31 -22.51
N ASN A 430 -21.63 -2.90 -21.26
CA ASN A 430 -20.91 -3.32 -20.06
C ASN A 430 -21.51 -4.59 -19.39
N GLY A 431 -22.28 -5.38 -20.14
CA GLY A 431 -22.71 -6.73 -19.77
C GLY A 431 -23.97 -6.84 -18.91
N TYR A 432 -24.70 -5.76 -18.65
CA TYR A 432 -25.95 -5.81 -17.89
C TYR A 432 -27.15 -6.00 -18.83
N MET A 433 -27.42 -7.27 -19.18
CA MET A 433 -28.41 -7.65 -20.20
C MET A 433 -29.84 -7.20 -19.91
N ASN A 434 -30.22 -6.99 -18.64
CA ASN A 434 -31.56 -6.50 -18.28
C ASN A 434 -31.84 -5.09 -18.85
N ALA A 435 -30.79 -4.33 -19.22
CA ALA A 435 -30.96 -3.06 -19.91
C ALA A 435 -31.58 -3.22 -21.31
N ASN A 436 -31.36 -4.36 -21.99
CA ASN A 436 -31.96 -4.62 -23.31
C ASN A 436 -33.49 -4.75 -23.23
N ILE A 437 -34.01 -5.30 -22.12
CA ILE A 437 -35.46 -5.40 -21.89
C ILE A 437 -36.10 -4.01 -21.85
N GLU A 438 -35.44 -3.03 -21.21
CA GLU A 438 -35.94 -1.66 -21.16
C GLU A 438 -35.80 -0.93 -22.50
N LEU A 439 -34.74 -1.23 -23.26
CA LEU A 439 -34.57 -0.71 -24.63
C LEU A 439 -35.67 -1.21 -25.57
N ASP A 440 -36.00 -2.50 -25.50
CA ASP A 440 -37.04 -3.10 -26.33
C ASP A 440 -38.41 -2.49 -26.03
N LYS A 441 -38.76 -2.30 -24.75
CA LYS A 441 -39.99 -1.61 -24.33
C LYS A 441 -40.09 -0.19 -24.88
N ILE A 442 -38.99 0.57 -24.87
CA ILE A 442 -38.98 1.94 -25.41
C ILE A 442 -39.19 1.90 -26.93
N ASN A 443 -38.54 0.98 -27.63
CA ASN A 443 -38.70 0.85 -29.09
C ASN A 443 -40.14 0.44 -29.47
N GLU A 444 -40.80 -0.42 -28.69
CA GLU A 444 -42.20 -0.80 -28.91
C GLU A 444 -43.19 0.36 -28.69
N LEU A 445 -42.86 1.34 -27.85
CA LEU A 445 -43.71 2.50 -27.58
C LEU A 445 -43.55 3.62 -28.64
N VAL A 446 -42.46 3.60 -29.40
CA VAL A 446 -42.10 4.62 -30.40
C VAL A 446 -42.33 4.13 -31.84
N ALA A 447 -42.45 2.81 -32.03
CA ALA A 447 -42.88 2.17 -33.28
C ALA A 447 -44.40 2.23 -33.45
#